data_AF-A0A0J6L2C5-F1
#
_entry.id   AF-A0A0J6L2C5-F1
#
_cell.length_a   1.000
_cell.length_b   1.000
_cell.length_c   1.000
_cell.angle_alpha   90.00
_cell.angle_beta   90.00
_cell.angle_gamma   90.00
#
_symmetry.space_group_name_H-M   'P 1'
#
loop_
_entity.id
_entity.type
_entity.pdbx_description
1 polymer ?
#
loop_
_entity_poly.entity_id
_entity_poly.type
_entity_poly.pdbx_seq_one_letter_code
_entity_poly.pdbx_strand_id
1 'polypeptide(L)'
;GNREYFENPMLNSEKIDKIQSYKQIVDYSKQSDIPLSIITRGLPDNDEDGWPSQEILEIEQSLQAEFQWLSTSSKFRIASRSGHYIHHDEPDIVIEEILLMLKGMGK
;
A
#
# COMPACT_ATOMS: atom_id res chain seq x y z
N GLY A 1 -34.69 7.80 -0.08
CA GLY A 1 -33.74 6.81 -0.62
C GLY A 1 -32.38 7.45 -0.75
N ASN A 2 -31.27 6.71 -0.75
CA ASN A 2 -29.91 7.25 -0.61
C ASN A 2 -29.41 8.16 -1.76
N ARG A 3 -30.24 8.39 -2.78
CA ARG A 3 -29.94 9.24 -3.93
C ARG A 3 -29.76 10.72 -3.56
N GLU A 4 -30.45 11.20 -2.53
CA GLU A 4 -30.32 12.59 -2.04
C GLU A 4 -28.91 12.89 -1.50
N TYR A 5 -28.23 11.88 -0.91
CA TYR A 5 -26.84 11.98 -0.43
C TYR A 5 -25.82 12.00 -1.57
N PHE A 6 -26.21 11.50 -2.74
CA PHE A 6 -25.40 11.46 -3.95
C PHE A 6 -25.50 12.77 -4.74
N GLU A 7 -26.69 13.40 -4.75
CA GLU A 7 -26.95 14.63 -5.51
C GLU A 7 -26.66 15.92 -4.71
N ASN A 8 -26.73 15.88 -3.37
CA ASN A 8 -26.36 17.01 -2.52
C ASN A 8 -25.26 16.61 -1.52
N PRO A 9 -24.00 17.04 -1.77
CA PRO A 9 -22.87 16.78 -0.90
C PRO A 9 -23.12 17.11 0.57
N MET A 10 -23.87 18.17 0.87
CA MET A 10 -24.11 18.64 2.24
C MET A 10 -24.95 17.69 3.08
N LEU A 11 -25.64 16.73 2.45
CA LEU A 11 -26.49 15.77 3.13
C LEU A 11 -25.75 14.48 3.50
N ASN A 12 -24.61 14.17 2.88
CA ASN A 12 -23.81 13.03 3.30
C ASN A 12 -22.94 13.39 4.52
N SER A 13 -22.61 12.37 5.34
CA SER A 13 -21.89 12.55 6.60
C SER A 13 -20.51 13.21 6.45
N GLU A 14 -19.90 13.04 5.29
CA GLU A 14 -18.57 13.56 4.97
C GLU A 14 -18.62 14.97 4.39
N LYS A 15 -19.79 15.42 3.93
CA LYS A 15 -20.01 16.70 3.23
C LYS A 15 -19.16 16.87 1.96
N ILE A 16 -18.95 15.79 1.23
CA ILE A 16 -18.08 15.73 0.05
C ILE A 16 -18.90 15.43 -1.22
N ASP A 17 -18.55 16.08 -2.33
CA ASP A 17 -19.02 15.67 -3.66
C ASP A 17 -18.26 14.41 -4.07
N LYS A 18 -18.88 13.25 -3.83
CA LYS A 18 -18.27 11.96 -4.13
C LYS A 18 -18.03 11.77 -5.62
N ILE A 19 -18.94 12.25 -6.49
CA ILE A 19 -18.80 12.07 -7.95
C ILE A 19 -17.59 12.85 -8.44
N GLN A 20 -17.50 14.12 -8.10
CA GLN A 20 -16.38 14.96 -8.49
C GLN A 20 -15.07 14.42 -7.92
N SER A 21 -15.06 14.00 -6.66
CA SER A 21 -13.88 13.43 -6.00
C SER A 21 -13.38 12.17 -6.73
N TYR A 22 -14.28 11.23 -7.06
CA TYR A 22 -13.89 10.03 -7.81
C TYR A 22 -13.43 10.35 -9.24
N LYS A 23 -14.06 11.31 -9.93
CA LYS A 23 -13.57 11.78 -11.23
C LYS A 23 -12.15 12.32 -11.14
N GLN A 24 -11.86 13.14 -10.13
CA GLN A 24 -10.50 13.65 -9.90
C GLN A 24 -9.51 12.51 -9.65
N ILE A 25 -9.87 11.49 -8.88
CA ILE A 25 -9.00 10.33 -8.67
C ILE A 25 -8.69 9.63 -10.00
N VAL A 26 -9.70 9.37 -10.83
CA VAL A 26 -9.51 8.71 -12.13
C VAL A 26 -8.69 9.58 -13.09
N ASP A 27 -8.99 10.87 -13.20
CA ASP A 27 -8.35 11.78 -14.15
C ASP A 27 -6.89 12.10 -13.77
N TYR A 28 -6.55 11.99 -12.49
CA TYR A 28 -5.22 12.29 -11.96
C TYR A 28 -4.48 11.07 -11.41
N SER A 29 -5.01 9.86 -11.61
CA SER A 29 -4.26 8.62 -11.35
C SER A 29 -3.10 8.53 -12.33
N LYS A 30 -1.90 8.85 -11.84
CA LYS A 30 -0.68 8.93 -12.64
C LYS A 30 0.48 8.36 -11.84
N GLN A 31 1.45 7.82 -12.54
CA GLN A 31 2.74 7.51 -11.97
C GLN A 31 3.42 8.82 -11.54
N SER A 32 3.94 8.86 -10.32
CA SER A 32 4.65 10.01 -9.74
C SER A 32 6.17 9.80 -9.73
N ASP A 33 6.94 10.82 -9.32
CA ASP A 33 8.37 10.74 -9.03
C ASP A 33 8.68 10.70 -7.52
N ILE A 34 7.65 10.69 -6.67
CA ILE A 34 7.79 10.61 -5.23
C ILE A 34 8.42 9.24 -4.89
N PRO A 35 9.57 9.20 -4.17
CA PRO A 35 10.19 7.93 -3.81
C PRO A 35 9.23 7.02 -3.04
N LEU A 36 9.12 5.77 -3.47
CA LEU A 36 8.24 4.78 -2.88
C LEU A 36 9.05 3.54 -2.50
N SER A 37 8.96 3.10 -1.25
CA SER A 37 9.52 1.82 -0.85
C SER A 37 8.46 0.93 -0.24
N ILE A 38 8.42 -0.31 -0.73
CA ILE A 38 7.45 -1.33 -0.36
C ILE A 38 8.20 -2.47 0.29
N ILE A 39 7.85 -2.77 1.53
CA ILE A 39 8.41 -3.91 2.27
C ILE A 39 7.24 -4.83 2.61
N THR A 40 7.31 -6.09 2.17
CA THR A 40 6.30 -7.10 2.46
C THR A 40 6.85 -8.22 3.33
N ARG A 41 5.96 -8.92 4.04
CA ARG A 41 6.29 -10.05 4.89
C ARG A 41 6.82 -11.22 4.06
N GLY A 42 7.69 -12.02 4.67
CA GLY A 42 8.27 -13.21 4.05
C GLY A 42 7.67 -14.52 4.54
N LEU A 43 7.04 -14.51 5.72
CA LEU A 43 6.47 -15.70 6.32
C LEU A 43 4.94 -15.73 6.13
N PRO A 44 4.37 -16.91 5.82
CA PRO A 44 2.92 -17.10 5.79
C PRO A 44 2.35 -16.99 7.21
N ASP A 45 1.03 -16.80 7.31
CA ASP A 45 0.37 -16.80 8.61
C ASP A 45 0.33 -18.23 9.19
N ASN A 46 0.52 -18.34 10.50
CA ASN A 46 0.48 -19.61 11.23
C ASN A 46 -0.98 -19.94 11.59
N ASP A 47 -1.82 -20.11 10.58
CA ASP A 47 -3.22 -20.49 10.71
C ASP A 47 -3.40 -22.01 10.82
N GLU A 48 -4.62 -22.43 11.17
CA GLU A 48 -4.99 -23.83 11.39
C GLU A 48 -4.79 -24.73 10.16
N ASP A 49 -4.67 -26.05 10.42
CA ASP A 49 -4.51 -27.07 9.38
C ASP A 49 -5.59 -26.97 8.29
N GLY A 50 -5.15 -26.85 7.04
CA GLY A 50 -6.01 -26.75 5.86
C GLY A 50 -6.25 -25.33 5.36
N TRP A 51 -5.76 -24.30 6.06
CA TRP A 51 -5.74 -22.94 5.54
C TRP A 51 -4.59 -22.75 4.52
N PRO A 52 -4.85 -22.15 3.34
CA PRO A 52 -3.84 -21.99 2.29
C PRO A 52 -2.97 -20.73 2.53
N SER A 53 -2.29 -20.66 3.68
CA SER A 53 -1.51 -19.48 4.08
C SER A 53 -0.41 -19.13 3.06
N GLN A 54 0.16 -20.12 2.39
CA GLN A 54 1.25 -19.93 1.44
C GLN A 54 0.73 -19.33 0.12
N GLU A 55 -0.36 -19.85 -0.41
CA GLU A 55 -0.99 -19.32 -1.62
C GLU A 55 -1.52 -17.89 -1.40
N ILE A 56 -2.05 -17.61 -0.20
CA ILE A 56 -2.47 -16.26 0.18
C ILE A 56 -1.25 -15.33 0.23
N LEU A 57 -0.14 -15.74 0.86
CA LEU A 57 1.09 -14.97 0.91
C LEU A 57 1.59 -14.61 -0.50
N GLU A 58 1.59 -15.56 -1.43
CA GLU A 58 2.03 -15.35 -2.81
C GLU A 58 1.16 -14.32 -3.55
N ILE A 59 -0.17 -14.39 -3.36
CA ILE A 59 -1.10 -13.41 -3.90
C ILE A 59 -0.86 -12.03 -3.28
N GLU A 60 -0.73 -11.96 -1.96
CA GLU A 60 -0.47 -10.70 -1.26
C GLU A 60 0.84 -10.05 -1.68
N GLN A 61 1.93 -10.82 -1.78
CA GLN A 61 3.23 -10.31 -2.24
C GLN A 61 3.14 -9.80 -3.68
N SER A 62 2.40 -10.49 -4.54
CA SER A 62 2.17 -10.05 -5.92
C SER A 62 1.39 -8.73 -5.97
N LEU A 63 0.29 -8.62 -5.22
CA LEU A 63 -0.51 -7.39 -5.11
C LEU A 63 0.30 -6.22 -4.55
N GLN A 64 1.14 -6.46 -3.54
CA GLN A 64 2.03 -5.43 -3.00
C GLN A 64 3.11 -5.01 -4.02
N ALA A 65 3.64 -5.97 -4.78
CA ALA A 65 4.62 -5.69 -5.82
C ALA A 65 4.06 -4.80 -6.94
N GLU A 66 2.76 -4.88 -7.22
CA GLU A 66 2.10 -4.00 -8.20
C GLU A 66 2.23 -2.53 -7.82
N PHE A 67 2.20 -2.15 -6.53
CA PHE A 67 2.33 -0.75 -6.12
C PHE A 67 3.61 -0.06 -6.57
N GLN A 68 4.64 -0.80 -7.01
CA GLN A 68 5.81 -0.23 -7.65
C GLN A 68 5.46 0.68 -8.85
N TRP A 69 4.33 0.44 -9.53
CA TRP A 69 3.89 1.26 -10.67
C TRP A 69 3.56 2.70 -10.27
N LEU A 70 3.24 2.98 -9.01
CA LEU A 70 2.82 4.31 -8.52
C LEU A 70 3.96 5.36 -8.56
N SER A 71 5.22 4.91 -8.65
CA SER A 71 6.39 5.78 -8.67
C SER A 71 7.40 5.34 -9.73
N THR A 72 8.07 6.31 -10.35
CA THR A 72 9.26 6.07 -11.18
C THR A 72 10.52 5.79 -10.35
N SER A 73 10.45 6.02 -9.04
CA SER A 73 11.51 5.76 -8.06
C SER A 73 10.99 4.81 -6.98
N SER A 74 10.58 3.62 -7.40
CA SER A 74 10.08 2.57 -6.51
C SER A 74 11.14 1.51 -6.17
N LYS A 75 11.00 0.92 -4.99
CA LYS A 75 11.74 -0.27 -4.55
C LYS A 75 10.80 -1.24 -3.88
N PHE A 76 11.10 -2.53 -4.03
CA PHE A 76 10.36 -3.62 -3.40
C PHE A 76 11.32 -4.58 -2.70
N ARG A 77 11.01 -4.93 -1.46
CA ARG A 77 11.81 -5.86 -0.62
C ARG A 77 10.89 -6.82 0.11
N ILE A 78 11.35 -8.05 0.27
CA ILE A 78 10.69 -9.07 1.10
C ILE A 78 11.48 -9.22 2.40
N ALA A 79 10.82 -9.02 3.53
CA ALA A 79 11.34 -9.28 4.87
C ALA A 79 11.23 -10.78 5.17
N SER A 80 12.20 -11.55 4.66
CA SER A 80 12.14 -13.02 4.56
C SER A 80 11.87 -13.78 5.86
N ARG A 81 12.12 -13.18 7.04
CA ARG A 81 11.89 -13.82 8.35
C ARG A 81 10.81 -13.14 9.18
N SER A 82 9.99 -12.28 8.56
CA SER A 82 8.94 -11.52 9.24
C SER A 82 7.55 -11.99 8.87
N GLY A 83 6.65 -11.97 9.85
CA GLY A 83 5.20 -12.01 9.64
C GLY A 83 4.64 -10.61 9.35
N HIS A 84 3.37 -10.37 9.71
CA HIS A 84 2.69 -9.10 9.42
C HIS A 84 3.39 -7.86 10.01
N TYR A 85 3.98 -7.99 11.20
CA TYR A 85 4.62 -6.89 11.91
C TYR A 85 6.12 -6.78 11.61
N ILE A 86 6.46 -6.49 10.35
CA ILE A 86 7.85 -6.41 9.87
C ILE A 86 8.74 -5.49 10.72
N HIS A 87 8.19 -4.37 11.20
CA HIS A 87 8.93 -3.41 12.04
C HIS A 87 9.27 -3.94 13.44
N HIS A 88 8.60 -5.00 13.89
CA HIS A 88 8.93 -5.72 15.12
C HIS A 88 9.88 -6.89 14.86
N ASP A 89 9.63 -7.67 13.80
CA ASP A 89 10.38 -8.90 13.50
C ASP A 89 11.76 -8.62 12.87
N GLU A 90 11.83 -7.68 11.93
CA GLU A 90 13.05 -7.26 11.22
C GLU A 90 13.18 -5.73 11.19
N PRO A 91 13.32 -5.05 12.34
CA PRO A 91 13.37 -3.58 12.40
C PRO A 91 14.46 -2.96 11.50
N ASP A 92 15.60 -3.66 11.35
CA ASP A 92 16.74 -3.19 10.56
C ASP A 92 16.38 -2.95 9.09
N ILE A 93 15.52 -3.78 8.48
CA ILE A 93 15.13 -3.61 7.07
C ILE A 93 14.32 -2.31 6.88
N VAL A 94 13.49 -1.98 7.87
CA VAL A 94 12.65 -0.77 7.87
C VAL A 94 13.54 0.46 8.07
N ILE A 95 14.43 0.42 9.06
CA ILE A 95 15.35 1.53 9.36
C ILE A 95 16.28 1.80 8.17
N GLU A 96 16.86 0.77 7.58
CA GLU A 96 17.73 0.89 6.42
C GLU A 96 17.00 1.57 5.26
N GLU A 97 15.76 1.16 4.98
CA GLU A 97 15.00 1.69 3.86
C GLU A 97 14.66 3.17 4.07
N ILE A 98 14.26 3.57 5.28
CA ILE A 98 14.05 4.97 5.65
C ILE A 98 15.34 5.78 5.45
N LEU A 99 16.49 5.27 5.92
CA LEU A 99 17.78 5.94 5.74
C LEU A 99 18.18 6.07 4.26
N LEU A 100 17.89 5.07 3.43
CA LEU A 100 18.13 5.12 1.99
C LEU A 100 17.25 6.17 1.31
N MET A 101 15.97 6.29 1.70
CA MET A 101 15.07 7.31 1.18
C MET A 101 15.58 8.72 1.54
N LEU A 102 15.96 8.96 2.79
CA LEU A 102 16.50 10.26 3.23
C LEU A 102 17.79 10.65 2.50
N LYS A 103 18.70 9.68 2.25
CA LYS A 103 19.93 9.93 1.48
C LYS A 103 19.63 10.24 0.01
N GLY A 104 18.60 9.64 -0.57
CA GLY A 104 18.18 9.87 -1.96
C GLY A 104 17.59 11.27 -2.20
N MET A 105 17.01 11.88 -1.16
CA MET A 105 16.38 13.21 -1.24
C MET A 105 17.39 14.38 -1.18
N GLY A 106 18.66 14.11 -0.84
CA GLY A 106 19.70 15.14 -0.68
C GLY A 106 20.50 15.47 -1.95
N LYS A 107 20.01 15.13 -3.14
CA LYS A 107 20.64 15.45 -4.43
C LYS A 107 19.87 16.50 -5.20
#